data_AF-A0A235J2I7-F1
#
_entry.id   AF-A0A235J2I7-F1
#
_cell.length_a   1.000
_cell.length_b   1.000
_cell.length_c   1.000
_cell.angle_alpha   90.00
_cell.angle_beta   90.00
_cell.angle_gamma   90.00
#
_symmetry.space_group_name_H-M   'P 1'
#
loop_
_entity.id
_entity.type
_entity.pdbx_description
1 polymer ?
#
loop_
_entity_poly.entity_id
_entity_poly.type
_entity_poly.pdbx_seq_one_letter_code
_entity_poly.pdbx_strand_id
1 'polypeptide(L)'
;MLSGIKQKAIVGKNGKIELSATELPEGTVVEVIVLVETPTEEDETTYLLKSETNKKHLLKALENVEKGNLIYVDLDEYEKNYL
;
A
#
# COMPACT_ATOMS: atom_id res chain seq x y z
N MET A 1 20.20 -6.69 -26.96
CA MET A 1 19.97 -5.24 -26.78
C MET A 1 19.25 -5.04 -25.47
N LEU A 2 19.76 -4.15 -24.60
CA LEU A 2 19.08 -3.79 -23.37
C LEU A 2 17.79 -3.05 -23.74
N SER A 3 16.62 -3.59 -23.37
CA SER A 3 15.32 -3.01 -23.76
C SER A 3 14.72 -2.07 -22.70
N GLY A 4 15.32 -2.00 -21.51
CA GLY A 4 14.89 -1.12 -20.43
C GLY A 4 15.67 -1.35 -19.14
N ILE A 5 15.65 -0.37 -18.25
CA ILE A 5 16.30 -0.41 -16.94
C ILE A 5 15.23 -0.10 -15.89
N LYS A 6 15.06 -1.00 -14.91
CA LYS A 6 14.24 -0.75 -13.72
C LYS A 6 15.16 -0.71 -12.50
N GLN A 7 15.43 0.47 -11.97
CA GLN A 7 16.22 0.64 -10.75
C GLN A 7 15.44 1.39 -9.68
N LYS A 8 15.69 1.02 -8.41
CA LYS A 8 15.29 1.84 -7.26
C LYS A 8 16.43 2.82 -6.98
N ALA A 9 16.11 4.10 -6.86
CA ALA A 9 17.08 5.16 -6.62
C ALA A 9 16.58 6.11 -5.54
N ILE A 10 17.50 6.65 -4.74
CA ILE A 10 17.21 7.73 -3.80
C ILE A 10 17.53 9.05 -4.51
N VAL A 11 16.64 10.03 -4.38
CA VAL A 11 16.87 11.37 -4.91
C VAL A 11 18.01 12.03 -4.14
N GLY A 12 19.09 12.36 -4.86
CA GLY A 12 20.27 13.00 -4.30
C GLY A 12 20.12 14.52 -4.14
N LYS A 13 21.24 15.18 -3.83
CA LYS A 13 21.28 16.66 -3.71
C LYS A 13 20.75 17.32 -4.98
N ASN A 14 19.97 18.39 -4.81
CA ASN A 14 19.37 19.17 -5.89
C ASN A 14 18.44 18.36 -6.81
N GLY A 15 17.81 17.29 -6.32
CA GLY A 15 16.82 16.53 -7.10
C GLY A 15 17.41 15.59 -8.14
N LYS A 16 18.72 15.34 -8.12
CA LYS A 16 19.40 14.49 -9.11
C LYS A 16 19.12 13.01 -8.85
N ILE A 17 18.87 12.27 -9.92
CA ILE A 17 18.74 10.81 -9.93
C ILE A 17 19.81 10.26 -10.87
N GLU A 18 20.67 9.38 -10.37
CA GLU A 18 21.76 8.78 -11.14
C GLU A 18 21.38 7.38 -11.59
N LEU A 19 21.47 7.12 -12.90
CA LEU A 19 21.27 5.79 -13.48
C LEU A 19 22.61 5.08 -13.56
N SER A 20 22.71 3.88 -13.00
CA SER A 20 23.99 3.15 -12.90
C SER A 20 24.36 2.36 -14.17
N ALA A 21 23.80 2.71 -15.34
CA ALA A 21 23.88 1.89 -16.54
C ALA A 21 24.97 2.36 -17.52
N THR A 22 26.02 1.54 -17.66
CA THR A 22 27.21 1.77 -18.49
C THR A 22 27.06 1.39 -19.97
N GLU A 23 25.91 0.83 -20.37
CA GLU A 23 25.75 0.16 -21.68
C GLU A 23 24.92 0.94 -22.71
N LEU A 24 24.45 2.16 -22.40
CA LEU A 24 23.73 2.99 -23.36
C LEU A 24 24.73 3.85 -24.15
N PRO A 25 24.93 3.58 -25.46
CA PRO A 25 25.84 4.38 -26.26
C PRO A 25 25.32 5.81 -26.44
N GLU A 26 26.23 6.75 -26.67
CA GLU A 26 25.91 8.15 -26.95
C GLU A 26 24.93 8.28 -28.13
N GLY A 27 23.94 9.17 -27.99
CA GLY A 27 22.89 9.38 -29.00
C GLY A 27 21.71 8.41 -28.91
N THR A 28 21.70 7.47 -27.96
CA THR A 28 20.53 6.60 -27.72
C THR A 28 19.35 7.41 -27.17
N VAL A 29 18.20 7.34 -27.84
CA VAL A 29 16.95 7.92 -27.34
C VAL A 29 16.38 7.02 -26.24
N VAL A 30 16.06 7.60 -25.08
CA VAL A 30 15.51 6.89 -23.93
C VAL A 30 14.26 7.57 -23.39
N GLU A 31 13.35 6.77 -22.83
CA GLU A 31 12.19 7.23 -22.07
C GLU A 31 12.47 7.05 -20.57
N VAL A 32 12.13 8.06 -19.76
CA VAL A 32 12.34 8.02 -18.30
C VAL A 32 10.99 8.04 -17.60
N ILE A 33 10.72 7.00 -16.80
CA ILE A 33 9.53 6.92 -15.95
C ILE A 33 9.97 7.03 -14.49
N VAL A 34 9.48 8.05 -13.78
CA VAL A 34 9.77 8.26 -12.35
C VAL A 34 8.53 7.90 -11.53
N LEU A 35 8.66 6.87 -10.69
CA LEU A 35 7.63 6.49 -9.72
C LEU A 35 8.12 6.88 -8.33
N VAL A 36 7.38 7.75 -7.66
CA VAL A 36 7.62 8.08 -6.25
C VAL A 36 7.00 6.98 -5.41
N GLU A 37 7.83 6.27 -4.65
CA GLU A 37 7.31 5.38 -3.60
C GLU A 37 6.64 6.24 -2.53
N THR A 38 5.32 6.17 -2.44
CA THR A 38 4.61 6.66 -1.27
C THR A 38 4.93 5.72 -0.11
N PRO A 39 5.37 6.22 1.06
CA PRO A 39 5.50 5.37 2.23
C PRO A 39 4.15 4.67 2.45
N THR A 40 4.19 3.35 2.42
CA THR A 40 3.01 2.49 2.64
C THR A 40 2.62 2.39 4.10
N GLU A 41 3.42 2.99 4.99
CA GLU A 41 3.14 3.08 6.42
C GLU A 41 2.18 4.26 6.66
N GLU A 42 0.92 4.08 6.24
CA GLU A 42 -0.17 4.87 6.83
C GLU A 42 -0.42 4.29 8.23
N ASP A 43 -0.41 5.15 9.25
CA ASP A 43 -0.80 4.77 10.61
C ASP A 43 -2.17 4.07 10.57
N GLU A 44 -2.25 2.87 11.14
CA GLU A 44 -3.41 2.00 10.98
C GLU A 44 -4.67 2.61 11.59
N THR A 45 -4.52 3.40 12.66
CA THR A 45 -5.64 4.15 13.26
C THR A 45 -6.16 5.17 12.28
N THR A 46 -5.27 5.92 11.64
CA THR A 46 -5.60 6.90 10.60
C THR A 46 -6.32 6.22 9.44
N TYR A 47 -5.80 5.10 8.94
CA TYR A 47 -6.43 4.31 7.87
C TYR A 47 -7.85 3.87 8.24
N LEU A 48 -8.03 3.22 9.40
CA LEU A 48 -9.32 2.69 9.85
C LEU A 48 -10.37 3.81 10.06
N LEU A 49 -9.95 4.98 10.53
CA LEU A 49 -10.85 6.09 10.84
C LEU A 49 -11.08 7.06 9.67
N LYS A 50 -10.35 6.90 8.55
CA LYS A 50 -10.40 7.77 7.37
C LYS A 50 -11.78 7.83 6.71
N SER A 51 -12.48 6.69 6.65
CA SER A 51 -13.83 6.61 6.10
C SER A 51 -14.86 6.81 7.20
N GLU A 52 -15.74 7.81 7.05
CA GLU A 52 -16.82 8.09 8.01
C GLU A 52 -17.76 6.89 8.19
N THR A 53 -18.00 6.11 7.13
CA THR A 53 -18.79 4.87 7.22
C THR A 53 -18.07 3.82 8.06
N ASN A 54 -16.77 3.59 7.79
CA ASN A 54 -15.99 2.59 8.51
C ASN A 54 -15.83 2.97 9.99
N LYS A 55 -15.55 4.24 10.26
CA LYS A 55 -15.46 4.80 11.61
C LYS A 55 -16.74 4.57 12.41
N LYS A 56 -17.92 4.87 11.84
CA LYS A 56 -19.21 4.62 12.50
C LYS A 56 -19.42 3.13 12.82
N HIS A 57 -19.11 2.25 11.87
CA HIS A 57 -19.24 0.81 12.07
C HIS A 57 -18.28 0.31 13.16
N LEU A 58 -17.02 0.72 13.12
CA LEU A 58 -16.00 0.33 14.08
C LEU A 58 -16.34 0.77 15.50
N LEU A 59 -16.73 2.04 15.67
CA LEU A 59 -17.14 2.55 16.99
C LEU A 59 -18.37 1.83 17.52
N LYS A 60 -19.33 1.49 16.65
CA LYS A 60 -20.50 0.71 17.07
C LYS A 60 -20.15 -0.73 17.46
N ALA A 61 -19.21 -1.35 16.75
CA ALA A 61 -18.72 -2.68 17.08
C ALA A 61 -18.01 -2.70 18.44
N LEU A 62 -17.16 -1.69 18.72
CA LEU A 62 -16.52 -1.53 20.03
C LEU A 62 -17.55 -1.37 21.16
N GLU A 63 -18.57 -0.51 20.96
CA GLU A 63 -19.67 -0.36 21.93
C GLU A 63 -20.40 -1.69 22.20
N ASN A 64 -20.63 -2.50 21.17
CA ASN A 64 -21.26 -3.81 21.33
C ASN A 64 -20.38 -4.78 22.13
N VAL A 65 -19.06 -4.78 21.89
CA VAL A 65 -18.10 -5.59 22.66
C VAL A 65 -18.12 -5.20 24.14
N GLU A 66 -18.04 -3.90 24.44
CA GLU A 66 -18.07 -3.39 25.81
C GLU A 66 -19.35 -3.76 26.56
N LYS A 67 -20.48 -3.79 25.84
CA LYS A 67 -21.79 -4.17 26.38
C LYS A 67 -22.02 -5.68 26.45
N GLY A 68 -21.09 -6.50 25.94
CA GLY A 68 -21.26 -7.95 25.84
C GLY A 68 -22.28 -8.40 24.80
N ASN A 69 -22.66 -7.52 23.85
CA ASN A 69 -23.56 -7.82 22.74
C ASN A 69 -22.82 -8.58 21.64
N LEU A 70 -22.38 -9.80 21.95
CA LEU A 70 -21.53 -10.63 21.10
C LEU A 70 -22.24 -11.91 20.69
N ILE A 71 -22.01 -12.33 19.44
CA ILE A 71 -22.36 -13.66 18.94
C ILE A 71 -21.07 -14.42 18.67
N TYR A 72 -21.02 -15.68 19.09
CA TYR A 72 -19.90 -16.55 18.78
C TYR A 72 -20.22 -17.33 17.51
N VAL A 73 -19.26 -17.34 16.59
CA VAL A 73 -19.39 -18.02 15.30
C VAL A 73 -18.18 -18.93 15.16
N ASP A 74 -18.44 -20.22 14.93
CA ASP A 74 -17.42 -21.17 14.49
C ASP A 74 -17.19 -20.96 12.98
N LEU A 75 -15.96 -20.62 12.62
CA LEU A 75 -15.61 -20.31 11.23
C LEU A 75 -15.62 -21.57 10.36
N ASP A 76 -15.21 -22.72 10.90
CA ASP A 76 -15.18 -23.99 10.17
C ASP A 76 -16.59 -24.49 9.85
N GLU A 77 -17.58 -24.15 10.71
CA GLU A 77 -18.99 -24.43 10.47
C GLU A 77 -19.63 -23.41 9.52
N TYR A 78 -19.28 -22.13 9.65
CA TYR A 78 -19.83 -21.06 8.82
C TYR A 78 -19.42 -21.21 7.35
N GLU A 79 -18.13 -21.48 7.09
CA GLU A 79 -17.61 -21.62 5.72
C GLU A 79 -18.25 -22.80 4.98
N LYS A 80 -18.51 -23.92 5.66
CA LYS A 80 -19.16 -25.10 5.04
C LYS A 80 -20.61 -24.88 4.62
N ASN A 81 -21.30 -23.95 5.28
CA ASN A 81 -22.75 -23.75 5.11
C ASN A 81 -23.09 -22.59 4.17
N TYR A 82 -22.16 -21.67 3.91
CA TYR A 82 -22.48 -20.38 3.25
C TYR A 82 -21.50 -19.94 2.15
N LEU A 83 -20.42 -20.69 1.91
CA LEU A 83 -19.49 -20.49 0.79
C LEU A 83 -19.43 -21.76 -0.09
#